data_AF-A0A915U323-F1
#
_entry.id   AF-A0A915U323-F1
#
_cell.length_a   1.000
_cell.length_b   1.000
_cell.length_c   1.000
_cell.angle_alpha   90.00
_cell.angle_beta   90.00
_cell.angle_gamma   90.00
#
_symmetry.space_group_name_H-M   'P 1'
#
loop_
_entity.id
_entity.type
_entity.pdbx_description
1 polymer ?
#
loop_
_entity_poly.entity_id
_entity_poly.type
_entity_poly.pdbx_seq_one_letter_code
_entity_poly.pdbx_strand_id
1 'polypeptide(L)'
;MTAEMTSGILYLLVGAAIIYLFQQRRSQLASLTPDKVPELDEEGLAELRLLVKTAYERMLYMGVLFLPLAISTMRGSSNVSRLFFLLLIGLLFLSNIPPRNKIIRLLERYNLTVPDLQDRGIKV
;
A
#
# COMPACT_ATOMS: atom_id res chain seq x y z
N MET A 1 5.62 23.33 -21.61
CA MET A 1 4.83 22.44 -20.73
C MET A 1 4.22 23.32 -19.64
N THR A 2 2.90 23.28 -19.38
CA THR A 2 2.30 24.07 -18.31
C THR A 2 2.62 23.45 -16.94
N ALA A 3 2.59 24.24 -15.86
CA ALA A 3 2.79 23.74 -14.50
C ALA A 3 1.79 22.61 -14.16
N GLU A 4 0.55 22.77 -14.62
CA GLU A 4 -0.52 21.78 -14.49
C GLU A 4 -0.23 20.46 -15.19
N MET A 5 0.33 20.51 -16.40
CA MET A 5 0.72 19.31 -17.12
C MET A 5 1.89 18.60 -16.44
N THR A 6 2.82 19.36 -15.85
CA THR A 6 3.94 18.83 -15.08
C THR A 6 3.45 18.11 -13.81
N SER A 7 2.60 18.76 -13.02
CA SER A 7 2.00 18.18 -11.81
C SER A 7 1.14 16.95 -12.13
N GLY A 8 0.37 17.01 -13.22
CA GLY A 8 -0.44 15.88 -13.68
C GLY A 8 0.41 14.66 -14.07
N ILE A 9 1.50 14.86 -14.80
CA ILE A 9 2.45 13.79 -15.13
C ILE A 9 3.08 13.21 -13.86
N LEU A 10 3.47 14.05 -12.90
CA LEU A 10 4.00 13.58 -11.62
C LEU A 10 3.00 12.71 -10.86
N TYR A 11 1.73 13.13 -10.77
CA TYR A 11 0.68 12.32 -10.15
C TYR A 11 0.48 10.99 -10.88
N LEU A 12 0.52 10.97 -12.20
CA LEU A 12 0.41 9.74 -12.99
C LEU A 12 1.58 8.79 -12.69
N LEU A 13 2.82 9.30 -12.66
CA LEU A 13 4.01 8.52 -12.35
C LEU A 13 3.96 7.95 -10.92
N VAL A 14 3.51 8.74 -9.95
CA VAL A 14 3.32 8.28 -8.57
C VAL A 14 2.28 7.16 -8.51
N GLY A 15 1.13 7.33 -9.17
CA GLY A 15 0.10 6.29 -9.24
C GLY A 15 0.63 5.00 -9.87
N ALA A 16 1.32 5.10 -11.00
CA ALA A 16 1.93 3.96 -11.68
C ALA A 16 2.99 3.26 -10.80
N ALA A 17 3.85 4.01 -10.11
CA ALA A 17 4.84 3.45 -9.20
C ALA A 17 4.19 2.69 -8.03
N ILE A 18 3.12 3.24 -7.45
CA ILE A 18 2.38 2.58 -6.36
C ILE A 18 1.71 1.29 -6.85
N ILE A 19 1.09 1.31 -8.04
CA ILE A 19 0.46 0.12 -8.65
C ILE A 19 1.51 -0.96 -8.95
N TYR A 20 2.68 -0.57 -9.47
CA TYR A 20 3.80 -1.48 -9.70
C TYR A 20 4.29 -2.10 -8.39
N LEU A 21 4.47 -1.30 -7.34
CA LEU A 21 4.84 -1.79 -6.01
C LEU A 21 3.79 -2.76 -5.46
N PHE A 22 2.51 -2.50 -5.66
CA PHE A 22 1.44 -3.44 -5.29
C PHE A 22 1.58 -4.78 -6.01
N GLN A 23 1.84 -4.80 -7.33
CA GLN A 23 2.03 -6.05 -8.07
C GLN A 23 3.20 -6.87 -7.52
N GLN A 24 4.32 -6.20 -7.24
CA GLN A 24 5.49 -6.84 -6.63
C GLN A 24 5.19 -7.39 -5.22
N ARG A 25 4.47 -6.62 -4.39
CA ARG A 25 4.10 -7.02 -3.02
C ARG A 25 3.10 -8.19 -3.03
N ARG A 26 2.15 -8.19 -3.96
CA ARG A 26 1.16 -9.27 -4.12
C ARG A 26 1.80 -10.61 -4.48
N SER A 27 2.83 -10.61 -5.34
CA SER A 27 3.55 -11.85 -5.64
C SER A 27 4.35 -12.36 -4.44
N GLN A 28 4.91 -11.46 -3.62
CA GLN A 28 5.58 -11.82 -2.36
C GLN A 28 4.61 -12.49 -1.38
N LEU A 29 3.38 -11.99 -1.24
CA LEU A 29 2.36 -12.57 -0.37
C LEU A 29 2.00 -14.01 -0.78
N ALA A 30 1.94 -14.29 -2.08
CA ALA A 30 1.68 -15.64 -2.57
C ALA A 30 2.80 -16.62 -2.20
N SER A 31 4.01 -16.12 -1.98
CA SER A 31 5.16 -16.90 -1.54
C SER A 31 5.25 -17.10 -0.02
N LEU A 32 4.27 -16.61 0.75
CA LEU A 32 4.21 -16.74 2.20
C LEU A 32 3.76 -18.17 2.55
N THR A 33 4.72 -19.07 2.79
CA THR A 33 4.46 -20.44 3.23
C THR A 33 4.77 -20.61 4.71
N PRO A 34 4.19 -21.62 5.40
CA PRO A 34 4.50 -21.92 6.80
C PRO A 34 6.01 -22.09 7.03
N ASP A 35 6.73 -22.69 6.08
CA ASP A 35 8.18 -22.92 6.17
C ASP A 35 9.00 -21.62 6.26
N LYS A 36 8.48 -20.50 5.74
CA LYS A 36 9.16 -19.20 5.83
C LYS A 36 8.97 -18.54 7.18
N VAL A 37 7.90 -18.88 7.90
CA VAL A 37 7.60 -18.31 9.22
C VAL A 37 7.16 -19.42 10.16
N PRO A 38 8.07 -20.37 10.49
CA PRO A 38 7.75 -21.54 11.30
C PRO A 38 7.34 -21.19 12.73
N GLU A 39 7.61 -19.96 13.19
CA GLU A 39 7.21 -19.46 14.50
C GLU A 39 5.71 -19.16 14.57
N LEU A 40 5.05 -18.93 13.43
CA LEU A 40 3.60 -18.73 13.37
C LEU A 40 2.90 -20.09 13.29
N ASP A 41 1.89 -20.26 14.14
CA ASP A 41 0.89 -21.29 13.95
C ASP A 41 -0.01 -20.99 12.73
N GLU A 42 -0.86 -21.94 12.34
CA GLU A 42 -1.73 -21.78 11.18
C GLU A 42 -2.66 -20.56 11.28
N GLU A 43 -3.16 -20.28 12.48
CA GLU A 43 -4.01 -19.12 12.76
C GLU A 43 -3.24 -17.79 12.62
N GLY A 44 -2.04 -17.69 13.21
CA GLY A 44 -1.17 -16.52 13.11
C GLY A 44 -0.70 -16.27 11.69
N LEU A 45 -0.42 -17.33 10.92
CA LEU A 45 -0.06 -17.21 9.50
C LEU A 45 -1.24 -16.71 8.66
N ALA A 46 -2.45 -17.22 8.92
CA ALA A 46 -3.66 -16.76 8.26
C ALA A 46 -3.97 -15.29 8.59
N GLU A 47 -3.83 -14.89 9.86
CA GLU A 47 -3.99 -13.50 10.31
C GLU A 47 -2.96 -12.59 9.65
N LEU A 48 -1.68 -12.97 9.65
CA LEU A 48 -0.61 -12.20 9.00
C LEU A 48 -0.90 -12.02 7.51
N ARG A 49 -1.26 -13.10 6.82
CA ARG A 49 -1.59 -13.04 5.38
C ARG A 49 -2.75 -12.09 5.10
N LEU A 50 -3.78 -12.11 5.93
CA LEU A 50 -4.96 -11.23 5.79
C LEU A 50 -4.61 -9.76 6.04
N LEU A 51 -3.82 -9.48 7.07
CA LEU A 51 -3.40 -8.11 7.41
C LEU A 51 -2.49 -7.53 6.32
N VAL A 52 -1.51 -8.30 5.86
CA VAL A 52 -0.59 -7.90 4.78
C VAL A 52 -1.36 -7.69 3.47
N LYS A 53 -2.28 -8.60 3.12
CA LYS A 53 -3.17 -8.43 1.96
C LYS A 53 -3.95 -7.13 2.03
N THR A 54 -4.56 -6.86 3.18
CA THR A 54 -5.36 -5.65 3.41
C THR A 54 -4.50 -4.38 3.26
N ALA A 55 -3.27 -4.38 3.78
CA ALA A 55 -2.34 -3.27 3.62
C ALA A 55 -1.96 -3.04 2.14
N TYR A 56 -1.75 -4.12 1.38
CA TYR A 56 -1.45 -4.03 -0.05
C TYR A 56 -2.64 -3.55 -0.89
N GLU A 57 -3.86 -4.01 -0.59
CA GLU A 57 -5.07 -3.54 -1.27
C GLU A 57 -5.30 -2.05 -1.02
N ARG A 58 -5.06 -1.56 0.20
CA ARG A 58 -5.11 -0.12 0.50
C ARG A 58 -4.04 0.67 -0.25
N MET A 59 -2.84 0.12 -0.41
CA MET A 59 -1.80 0.69 -1.27
C MET A 59 -2.28 0.80 -2.73
N LEU A 60 -2.91 -0.25 -3.26
CA LEU A 60 -3.49 -0.21 -4.61
C LEU A 60 -4.54 0.89 -4.75
N TYR A 61 -5.47 1.01 -3.79
CA TYR A 61 -6.50 2.04 -3.82
C TYR A 61 -5.91 3.45 -3.86
N MET A 62 -4.86 3.71 -3.06
CA MET A 62 -4.12 4.97 -3.13
C MET A 62 -3.52 5.20 -4.53
N GLY A 63 -2.82 4.20 -5.07
CA GLY A 63 -2.21 4.30 -6.41
C GLY A 63 -3.23 4.56 -7.52
N VAL A 64 -4.40 3.92 -7.46
CA VAL A 64 -5.49 4.13 -8.41
C VAL A 64 -6.06 5.54 -8.33
N LEU A 65 -6.16 6.14 -7.14
CA LEU A 65 -6.67 7.51 -6.97
C LEU A 65 -5.73 8.60 -7.50
N PHE A 66 -4.44 8.30 -7.66
CA PHE A 66 -3.52 9.20 -8.34
C PHE A 66 -3.83 9.34 -9.84
N LEU A 67 -4.49 8.35 -10.47
CA LEU A 67 -4.88 8.42 -11.88
C LEU A 67 -5.95 9.49 -12.16
N PRO A 68 -7.13 9.50 -11.49
CA PRO A 68 -8.10 10.56 -11.69
C PRO A 68 -7.59 11.93 -11.18
N LEU A 69 -6.73 11.97 -10.15
CA LEU A 69 -6.04 13.21 -9.74
C LEU A 69 -5.16 13.76 -10.87
N ALA A 70 -4.37 12.90 -11.52
CA ALA A 70 -3.54 13.27 -12.67
C ALA A 70 -4.40 13.82 -13.82
N ILE A 71 -5.46 13.10 -14.19
CA ILE A 71 -6.38 13.51 -15.27
C ILE A 71 -7.05 14.86 -14.95
N SER A 72 -7.56 15.02 -13.73
CA SER A 72 -8.19 16.26 -13.25
C SER A 72 -7.20 17.44 -13.28
N THR A 73 -5.94 17.18 -12.93
CA THR A 73 -4.88 18.19 -12.97
C THR A 73 -4.54 18.58 -14.41
N MET A 74 -4.30 17.61 -15.29
CA MET A 74 -3.94 17.87 -16.70
C MET A 74 -5.04 18.57 -17.49
N ARG A 75 -6.31 18.27 -17.21
CA ARG A 75 -7.46 18.88 -17.90
C ARG A 75 -7.80 20.30 -17.41
N GLY A 76 -7.02 20.86 -16.48
CA GLY A 76 -7.34 22.15 -15.87
C GLY A 76 -8.68 22.13 -15.12
N SER A 77 -9.09 20.95 -14.61
CA SER A 77 -10.37 20.80 -13.92
C SER A 77 -10.38 21.58 -12.61
N SER A 78 -11.59 21.86 -12.11
CA SER A 78 -11.84 22.63 -10.88
C SER A 78 -10.91 22.24 -9.73
N ASN A 79 -10.35 23.24 -9.05
CA ASN A 79 -9.54 23.09 -7.83
C ASN A 79 -10.23 22.21 -6.76
N VAL A 80 -11.57 22.19 -6.74
CA VAL A 80 -12.37 21.35 -5.85
C VAL A 80 -12.13 19.86 -6.10
N SER A 81 -12.06 19.42 -7.37
CA SER A 81 -11.82 18.01 -7.71
C SER A 81 -10.43 17.55 -7.27
N ARG A 82 -9.42 18.40 -7.47
CA ARG A 82 -8.05 18.12 -7.05
C ARG A 82 -7.95 18.00 -5.53
N LEU A 83 -8.55 18.96 -4.82
CA LEU A 83 -8.60 18.94 -3.36
C LEU A 83 -9.32 17.70 -2.83
N PHE A 84 -10.45 17.32 -3.44
CA PHE A 84 -11.19 16.11 -3.08
C PHE A 84 -10.31 14.85 -3.19
N PHE A 85 -9.61 14.66 -4.31
CA PHE A 85 -8.74 13.50 -4.48
C PHE A 85 -7.53 13.52 -3.54
N LEU A 86 -6.93 14.69 -3.29
CA LEU A 86 -5.84 14.83 -2.31
C LEU A 86 -6.29 14.46 -0.90
N LEU A 87 -7.47 14.94 -0.48
CA LEU A 87 -8.06 14.57 0.81
C LEU A 87 -8.36 13.07 0.88
N LEU A 88 -8.93 12.49 -0.18
CA LEU A 88 -9.24 11.07 -0.22
C LEU A 88 -7.98 10.19 -0.16
N ILE A 89 -6.91 10.57 -0.87
CA ILE A 89 -5.60 9.91 -0.80
C ILE A 89 -5.02 10.04 0.61
N GLY A 90 -5.09 11.22 1.22
CA GLY A 90 -4.63 11.45 2.60
C GLY A 90 -5.39 10.59 3.61
N LEU A 91 -6.71 10.51 3.50
CA LEU A 91 -7.54 9.65 4.35
C LEU A 91 -7.21 8.16 4.17
N LEU A 92 -6.99 7.70 2.94
CA LEU A 92 -6.56 6.32 2.68
C LEU A 92 -5.17 6.04 3.26
N PHE A 93 -4.24 6.98 3.16
CA PHE A 93 -2.92 6.87 3.77
C PHE A 93 -3.03 6.69 5.28
N LEU A 94 -3.82 7.54 5.95
CA LEU A 94 -4.08 7.42 7.40
C LEU A 94 -4.80 6.11 7.73
N SER A 95 -5.72 5.67 6.89
CA SER A 95 -6.39 4.38 7.04
C SER A 95 -5.41 3.20 6.97
N ASN A 96 -4.21 3.36 6.43
CA ASN A 96 -3.23 2.28 6.36
C ASN A 96 -2.43 2.07 7.67
N ILE A 97 -2.55 2.99 8.64
CA ILE A 97 -1.87 2.89 9.94
C ILE A 97 -2.38 1.72 10.79
N PRO A 98 -3.71 1.48 10.96
CA PRO A 98 -4.21 0.40 11.80
C PRO A 98 -3.79 -1.01 11.36
N PRO A 99 -3.86 -1.40 10.06
CA PRO A 99 -3.33 -2.70 9.61
C PRO A 99 -1.86 -2.88 9.94
N ARG A 100 -1.03 -1.86 9.73
CA ARG A 100 0.40 -1.90 10.06
C ARG A 100 0.64 -2.12 11.55
N ASN A 101 -0.10 -1.43 12.41
CA ASN A 101 0.00 -1.61 13.86
C ASN A 101 -0.46 -3.00 14.31
N LYS A 102 -1.47 -3.57 13.64
CA LYS A 102 -1.90 -4.96 13.90
C LYS A 102 -0.83 -5.97 13.51
N ILE A 103 -0.14 -5.77 12.38
CA ILE A 103 0.97 -6.64 11.97
C ILE A 103 2.10 -6.57 13.00
N ILE A 104 2.48 -5.38 13.47
CA ILE A 104 3.52 -5.23 14.50
C ILE A 104 3.14 -5.99 15.77
N ARG A 105 1.91 -5.81 16.27
CA ARG A 105 1.41 -6.53 17.45
C ARG A 105 1.34 -8.04 17.27
N LEU A 106 0.99 -8.49 16.06
CA LEU A 106 0.99 -9.91 15.74
C LEU A 106 2.42 -10.46 15.82
N LEU A 107 3.39 -9.78 15.21
CA LEU A 107 4.79 -10.21 15.25
C LEU A 107 5.35 -10.22 16.67
N GLU A 108 5.06 -9.20 17.47
CA GLU A 108 5.43 -9.14 18.90
C GLU A 108 4.92 -10.36 19.68
N ARG A 109 3.70 -10.84 19.40
CA ARG A 109 3.13 -12.03 20.05
C ARG A 109 3.97 -13.29 19.81
N TYR A 110 4.60 -13.41 18.65
CA TYR A 110 5.43 -14.56 18.26
C TYR A 110 6.93 -14.27 18.40
N ASN A 111 7.31 -13.20 19.11
CA ASN A 111 8.71 -12.74 19.24
C ASN A 111 9.42 -12.49 17.90
N LEU A 112 8.66 -12.09 16.87
CA LEU A 112 9.16 -11.70 15.57
C LEU A 112 9.23 -10.18 15.46
N THR A 113 10.08 -9.70 14.58
CA THR A 113 10.22 -8.29 14.24
C THR A 113 9.94 -8.05 12.75
N VAL A 114 9.70 -6.80 12.38
CA VAL A 114 9.53 -6.41 10.96
C VAL A 114 10.79 -6.71 10.13
N PRO A 115 12.03 -6.47 10.62
CA PRO A 115 13.24 -6.93 9.96
C PRO A 115 13.27 -8.42 9.64
N ASP A 116 12.83 -9.28 10.56
CA ASP A 116 12.81 -10.73 10.34
C ASP A 116 11.94 -11.11 9.13
N LEU A 117 10.78 -10.46 8.99
CA LEU A 117 9.93 -10.63 7.83
C LEU A 117 10.61 -10.14 6.54
N GLN A 118 11.30 -9.01 6.59
CA GLN A 118 11.99 -8.43 5.42
C GLN A 118 13.11 -9.34 4.92
N ASP A 119 13.88 -9.93 5.82
CA ASP A 119 14.94 -10.90 5.50
C ASP A 119 14.37 -12.16 4.84
N ARG A 120 13.12 -12.52 5.19
CA ARG A 120 12.36 -13.63 4.59
C ARG A 120 11.64 -13.24 3.29
N GLY A 121 11.89 -12.03 2.78
CA GLY A 121 11.34 -11.50 1.54
C GLY A 121 9.93 -10.93 1.65
N ILE A 122 9.42 -10.74 2.87
CA ILE A 122 8.10 -10.21 3.18
C ILE A 122 8.25 -8.76 3.61
N LYS A 123 7.92 -7.83 2.71
CA LYS A 123 7.99 -6.41 3.05
C LYS A 123 6.64 -5.96 3.61
N VAL A 124 6.62 -5.42 4.82
CA VAL A 124 5.42 -4.80 5.42
C VAL A 124 5.56 -3.29 5.40
#